data_AF-A0AAV1GPI5-F1
#
_entry.id   AF-A0AAV1GPI5-F1
#
_cell.length_a   1.000
_cell.length_b   1.000
_cell.length_c   1.000
_cell.angle_alpha   90.00
_cell.angle_beta   90.00
_cell.angle_gamma   90.00
#
_symmetry.space_group_name_H-M   'P 1'
#
loop_
_entity.id
_entity.type
_entity.pdbx_description
1 polymer ?
#
loop_
_entity_poly.entity_id
_entity_poly.type
_entity_poly.pdbx_seq_one_letter_code
_entity_poly.pdbx_strand_id
1 'polypeptide(L)'
;MAAQMNVLSKQEPVESPFTRFVVRRTLKKLSCDVCRSSLVTDAESARTYQSYHLLTLKNNGGLVITSEGTVKVIRAAEWAVRQAAADSRRSQPIKMLEVLFMVRKRIGSEDVFLLGEHINDTRYGIDSHHNTLLTLVVSPFFKH
;
A
#
# COMPACT_ATOMS: atom_id res chain seq x y z
N MET A 1 17.17 36.63 -26.74
CA MET A 1 16.34 35.42 -27.01
C MET A 1 17.04 34.27 -26.31
N ALA A 2 16.67 34.00 -25.04
CA ALA A 2 15.74 32.94 -24.62
C ALA A 2 16.33 31.53 -24.87
N ALA A 3 16.49 30.61 -23.91
CA ALA A 3 16.03 30.56 -22.53
C ALA A 3 16.94 29.60 -21.73
N GLN A 4 17.15 29.92 -20.45
CA GLN A 4 17.46 28.93 -19.42
C GLN A 4 16.32 27.90 -19.38
N MET A 5 16.62 26.62 -19.59
CA MET A 5 15.71 25.56 -19.20
C MET A 5 16.31 24.80 -18.04
N ASN A 6 15.78 25.11 -16.86
CA ASN A 6 15.91 24.37 -15.62
C ASN A 6 15.77 22.87 -15.88
N VAL A 7 16.86 22.14 -15.68
CA VAL A 7 16.81 20.71 -15.37
C VAL A 7 16.34 20.61 -13.92
N LEU A 8 15.03 20.79 -13.71
CA LEU A 8 14.36 20.26 -12.54
C LEU A 8 14.42 18.75 -12.67
N SER A 9 15.48 18.14 -12.11
CA SER A 9 15.51 16.71 -11.88
C SER A 9 14.30 16.39 -11.02
N LYS A 10 13.31 15.74 -11.62
CA LYS A 10 12.17 15.16 -10.90
C LYS A 10 12.77 14.11 -9.96
N GLN A 11 13.00 14.49 -8.71
CA GLN A 11 13.24 13.52 -7.65
C GLN A 11 11.93 12.75 -7.48
N GLU A 12 11.89 11.55 -8.07
CA GLU A 12 10.78 10.63 -7.94
C GLU A 12 10.63 10.20 -6.47
N PRO A 13 9.40 9.97 -6.00
CA PRO A 13 9.14 9.88 -4.57
C PRO A 13 9.76 8.60 -4.02
N VAL A 14 10.79 8.78 -3.19
CA VAL A 14 11.24 7.75 -2.25
C VAL A 14 10.01 7.25 -1.49
N GLU A 15 9.72 5.94 -1.54
CA GLU A 15 8.58 5.36 -0.82
C GLU A 15 8.55 5.85 0.63
N SER A 16 7.36 6.27 1.11
CA SER A 16 7.25 6.81 2.46
C SER A 16 7.66 5.76 3.51
N PRO A 17 8.35 6.16 4.60
CA PRO A 17 8.66 5.24 5.70
C PRO A 17 7.41 4.54 6.27
N PHE A 18 6.26 5.21 6.24
CA PHE A 18 4.99 4.67 6.69
C PHE A 18 4.47 3.55 5.78
N THR A 19 4.54 3.72 4.46
CA THR A 19 4.20 2.67 3.47
C THR A 19 4.99 1.40 3.75
N ARG A 20 6.31 1.53 3.91
CA ARG A 20 7.20 0.41 4.22
C ARG A 20 6.87 -0.26 5.55
N PHE A 21 6.52 0.54 6.56
CA PHE A 21 6.08 0.02 7.86
C PHE A 21 4.78 -0.79 7.74
N VAL A 22 3.78 -0.30 7.02
CA VAL A 22 2.50 -1.00 6.77
C VAL A 22 2.78 -2.35 6.11
N VAL A 23 3.52 -2.38 5.01
CA VAL A 23 3.79 -3.61 4.27
C VAL A 23 4.55 -4.61 5.13
N ARG A 24 5.60 -4.19 5.85
CA ARG A 24 6.35 -5.06 6.76
C ARG A 24 5.47 -5.64 7.86
N ARG A 25 4.53 -4.86 8.41
CA ARG A 25 3.61 -5.33 9.44
C ARG A 25 2.58 -6.30 8.88
N THR A 26 2.07 -6.04 7.68
CA THR A 26 1.13 -6.93 6.98
C THR A 26 1.78 -8.26 6.62
N LEU A 27 3.00 -8.24 6.06
CA LEU A 27 3.75 -9.44 5.72
C LEU A 27 3.98 -10.35 6.94
N LYS A 28 4.20 -9.79 8.14
CA LYS A 28 4.34 -10.63 9.35
C LYS A 28 3.06 -11.37 9.75
N LYS A 29 1.89 -10.90 9.31
CA LYS A 29 0.58 -11.48 9.65
C LYS A 29 0.05 -12.45 8.57
N LEU A 30 0.67 -12.51 7.41
CA LEU A 30 0.22 -13.34 6.28
C LEU A 30 0.97 -14.66 6.21
N SER A 31 0.20 -15.75 6.17
CA SER A 31 0.69 -17.11 5.93
C SER A 31 0.60 -17.54 4.46
N CYS A 32 -0.29 -16.95 3.66
CA CYS A 32 -0.47 -17.30 2.25
C CYS A 32 0.60 -16.64 1.36
N ASP A 33 1.44 -17.43 0.69
CA ASP A 33 2.54 -16.93 -0.13
C ASP A 33 2.08 -16.09 -1.33
N VAL A 34 0.98 -16.46 -1.98
CA VAL A 34 0.39 -15.66 -3.08
C VAL A 34 0.02 -14.26 -2.58
N CYS A 35 -0.63 -14.17 -1.41
CA CYS A 35 -1.00 -12.91 -0.78
C CYS A 35 0.21 -12.11 -0.27
N ARG A 36 1.32 -12.77 0.07
CA ARG A 36 2.57 -12.09 0.44
C ARG A 36 3.20 -11.47 -0.80
N SER A 37 3.29 -12.23 -1.89
CA SER A 37 3.83 -11.78 -3.17
C SER A 37 3.02 -10.63 -3.77
N SER A 38 1.69 -10.63 -3.63
CA SER A 38 0.84 -9.54 -4.15
C SER A 38 1.09 -8.17 -3.51
N LEU A 39 1.71 -8.13 -2.31
CA LEU A 39 1.98 -6.87 -1.62
C LEU A 39 3.26 -6.17 -2.07
N VAL A 40 4.11 -6.87 -2.82
CA VAL A 40 5.46 -6.42 -3.16
C VAL A 40 5.72 -6.56 -4.64
N THR A 41 6.64 -5.76 -5.14
CA THR A 41 7.15 -5.85 -6.51
C THR A 41 8.51 -6.52 -6.49
N ASP A 42 8.80 -7.37 -7.48
CA ASP A 42 10.11 -8.01 -7.61
C ASP A 42 11.22 -6.95 -7.77
N ALA A 43 12.28 -7.07 -6.98
CA ALA A 43 13.43 -6.18 -7.02
C ALA A 43 14.13 -6.18 -8.38
N GLU A 44 14.03 -7.25 -9.19
CA GLU A 44 14.58 -7.26 -10.55
C GLU A 44 13.85 -6.30 -11.50
N SER A 45 12.53 -6.19 -11.39
CA SER A 45 11.72 -5.23 -12.15
C SER A 45 11.94 -3.78 -11.72
N ALA A 46 12.56 -3.56 -10.55
CA ALA A 46 12.93 -2.25 -10.03
C ALA A 46 14.41 -1.86 -10.31
N ARG A 47 15.16 -2.64 -11.10
CA ARG A 47 16.55 -2.32 -11.46
C ARG A 47 16.71 -1.12 -12.40
N THR A 48 15.62 -0.61 -12.98
CA THR A 48 15.60 0.62 -13.80
C THR A 48 15.96 1.88 -12.99
N TYR A 49 16.00 1.78 -11.67
CA TYR A 49 16.25 2.88 -10.76
C TYR A 49 17.66 2.76 -10.16
N GLN A 50 18.62 3.41 -10.80
CA GLN A 50 20.06 3.38 -10.46
C GLN A 50 20.38 3.86 -9.03
N SER A 51 19.43 4.45 -8.31
CA SER A 51 19.57 4.94 -6.93
C SER A 51 19.44 3.86 -5.85
N TYR A 52 19.02 2.63 -6.19
CA TYR A 52 18.81 1.59 -5.18
C TYR A 52 20.07 0.83 -4.73
N HIS A 53 21.21 0.99 -5.41
CA HIS A 53 22.46 0.31 -5.03
C HIS A 53 22.92 0.62 -3.60
N LEU A 54 22.63 1.81 -3.07
CA LEU A 54 22.96 2.21 -1.69
C LEU A 54 21.95 1.71 -0.65
N LEU A 55 20.70 1.42 -1.05
CA LEU A 55 19.64 0.95 -0.14
C LEU A 55 19.76 -0.55 0.17
N THR A 56 20.37 -1.32 -0.73
CA THR A 56 20.72 -2.73 -0.55
C THR A 56 21.75 -2.93 0.57
N LEU A 57 22.72 -2.02 0.69
CA LEU A 57 23.81 -2.11 1.67
C LEU A 57 23.39 -1.80 3.12
N LYS A 58 22.32 -1.01 3.33
CA LYS A 58 21.85 -0.63 4.68
C LYS A 58 20.76 -1.52 5.27
N ASN A 59 20.19 -2.46 4.50
CA ASN A 59 19.00 -3.24 4.89
C ASN A 59 19.18 -4.77 4.86
N ASN A 60 20.40 -5.32 4.90
CA ASN A 60 20.67 -6.77 4.94
C ASN A 60 19.79 -7.58 3.94
N GLY A 61 19.73 -7.15 2.68
CA GLY A 61 18.94 -7.83 1.63
C GLY A 61 17.40 -7.69 1.74
N GLY A 62 16.84 -7.02 2.74
CA GLY A 62 15.39 -6.88 2.99
C GLY A 62 14.73 -5.63 2.39
N LEU A 63 15.02 -5.31 1.13
CA LEU A 63 14.37 -4.21 0.42
C LEU A 63 12.96 -4.66 -0.02
N VAL A 64 11.96 -4.28 0.77
CA VAL A 64 10.56 -4.46 0.41
C VAL A 64 10.16 -3.29 -0.49
N ILE A 65 9.93 -3.57 -1.76
CA ILE A 65 9.35 -2.62 -2.73
C ILE A 65 7.86 -2.92 -2.76
N THR A 66 7.03 -1.91 -2.51
CA THR A 66 5.58 -2.09 -2.38
C THR A 66 4.94 -2.18 -3.75
N SER A 67 3.98 -3.08 -3.93
CA SER A 67 3.21 -3.14 -5.18
C SER A 67 2.36 -1.87 -5.36
N GLU A 68 2.17 -1.45 -6.61
CA GLU A 68 1.39 -0.23 -6.93
C GLU A 68 -0.02 -0.27 -6.31
N GLY A 69 -0.67 -1.43 -6.40
CA GLY A 69 -1.97 -1.66 -5.79
C GLY A 69 -1.99 -1.51 -4.27
N THR A 70 -0.94 -2.00 -3.60
CA THR A 70 -0.79 -1.80 -2.15
C THR A 70 -0.59 -0.32 -1.81
N VAL A 71 0.20 0.42 -2.60
CA VAL A 71 0.34 1.87 -2.45
C VAL A 71 -1.00 2.57 -2.65
N LYS A 72 -1.81 2.15 -3.63
CA LYS A 72 -3.14 2.70 -3.90
C LYS A 72 -4.08 2.51 -2.72
N VAL A 73 -4.11 1.32 -2.12
CA VAL A 73 -4.90 1.05 -0.90
C VAL A 73 -4.43 1.90 0.27
N ILE A 74 -3.12 2.01 0.50
CA ILE A 74 -2.55 2.84 1.59
C ILE A 74 -2.92 4.30 1.41
N ARG A 75 -2.78 4.86 0.20
CA ARG A 75 -3.17 6.25 -0.12
C ARG A 75 -4.66 6.48 0.05
N ALA A 76 -5.49 5.51 -0.33
CA ALA A 76 -6.94 5.61 -0.13
C ALA A 76 -7.31 5.62 1.36
N ALA A 77 -6.66 4.77 2.17
CA ALA A 77 -6.86 4.71 3.61
C ALA A 77 -6.37 5.99 4.30
N GLU A 78 -5.17 6.45 3.95
CA GLU A 78 -4.59 7.70 4.45
C GLU A 78 -5.49 8.89 4.15
N TRP A 79 -5.98 9.00 2.92
CA TRP A 79 -6.93 10.03 2.54
C TRP A 79 -8.20 9.95 3.41
N ALA A 80 -8.78 8.77 3.60
CA ALA A 80 -10.01 8.62 4.41
C ALA A 80 -9.79 9.07 5.86
N VAL A 81 -8.65 8.71 6.46
CA VAL A 81 -8.27 9.13 7.82
C VAL A 81 -8.04 10.64 7.89
N ARG A 82 -7.33 11.22 6.91
CA ARG A 82 -7.08 12.68 6.85
C ARG A 82 -8.38 13.46 6.67
N GLN A 83 -9.27 13.02 5.78
CA GLN A 83 -10.58 13.66 5.60
C GLN A 83 -11.41 13.62 6.88
N ALA A 84 -11.40 12.49 7.58
CA ALA A 84 -12.08 12.36 8.86
C ALA A 84 -11.51 13.29 9.93
N ALA A 85 -10.18 13.44 9.98
CA ALA A 85 -9.51 14.31 10.94
C ALA A 85 -9.74 15.80 10.65
N ALA A 86 -9.96 16.16 9.39
CA ALA A 86 -10.24 17.53 8.96
C ALA A 86 -11.71 17.95 9.10
N ASP A 87 -12.63 16.99 9.28
CA ASP A 87 -14.06 17.28 9.42
C ASP A 87 -14.39 17.81 10.82
N SER A 88 -14.56 19.13 10.94
CA SER A 88 -14.89 19.80 12.19
C SER A 88 -16.26 19.43 12.78
N ARG A 89 -17.14 18.80 11.99
CA ARG A 89 -18.46 18.34 12.46
C ARG A 89 -18.39 16.95 13.10
N ARG A 90 -17.28 16.24 12.94
CA ARG A 90 -17.12 14.88 13.45
C ARG A 90 -16.73 14.92 14.92
N SER A 91 -17.59 14.37 15.77
CA SER A 91 -17.37 14.29 17.22
C SER A 91 -16.62 13.04 17.69
N GLN A 92 -16.48 12.03 16.82
CA GLN A 92 -15.87 10.75 17.15
C GLN A 92 -14.78 10.38 16.14
N PRO A 93 -13.68 9.71 16.54
CA PRO A 93 -12.68 9.20 15.59
C PRO A 93 -13.31 8.29 14.54
N ILE A 94 -12.78 8.33 13.32
CA ILE A 94 -13.20 7.39 12.26
C ILE A 94 -12.94 5.95 12.73
N LYS A 95 -13.87 5.04 12.43
CA LYS A 95 -13.70 3.62 12.73
C LYS A 95 -13.05 2.87 11.56
N MET A 96 -12.40 1.73 11.85
CA MET A 96 -11.75 0.91 10.83
C MET A 96 -12.71 0.46 9.72
N LEU A 97 -13.93 0.05 10.08
CA LEU A 97 -14.95 -0.36 9.11
C LEU A 97 -15.35 0.78 8.16
N GLU A 98 -15.36 2.03 8.64
CA GLU A 98 -15.63 3.19 7.79
C GLU A 98 -14.49 3.47 6.82
N VAL A 99 -13.23 3.34 7.27
CA VAL A 99 -12.07 3.46 6.37
C VAL A 99 -12.09 2.35 5.32
N LEU A 100 -12.36 1.10 5.71
CA LEU A 100 -12.49 -0.02 4.78
C LEU A 100 -13.59 0.23 3.74
N PHE A 101 -14.75 0.74 4.15
CA PHE A 101 -15.82 1.13 3.24
C PHE A 101 -15.38 2.20 2.26
N MET A 102 -14.70 3.25 2.72
CA MET A 102 -14.22 4.35 1.88
C MET A 102 -13.12 3.89 0.91
N VAL A 103 -12.21 3.03 1.36
CA VAL A 103 -11.19 2.41 0.51
C VAL A 103 -11.84 1.59 -0.58
N ARG A 104 -12.77 0.69 -0.24
CA ARG A 104 -13.53 -0.13 -1.21
C ARG A 104 -14.27 0.73 -2.23
N LYS A 105 -14.96 1.78 -1.77
CA LYS A 105 -15.66 2.72 -2.65
C LYS A 105 -14.70 3.38 -3.66
N ARG A 106 -13.45 3.63 -3.26
CA ARG A 106 -12.46 4.31 -4.09
C ARG A 106 -11.71 3.40 -5.06
N ILE A 107 -11.46 2.15 -4.66
CA ILE A 107 -10.85 1.13 -5.55
C ILE A 107 -11.89 0.46 -6.46
N GLY A 108 -13.17 0.51 -6.11
CA GLY A 108 -14.24 -0.10 -6.89
C GLY A 108 -14.15 -1.63 -6.91
N SER A 109 -14.37 -2.21 -8.09
CA SER A 109 -14.26 -3.65 -8.34
C SER A 109 -12.89 -4.08 -8.86
N GLU A 110 -11.89 -3.20 -8.76
CA GLU A 110 -10.54 -3.48 -9.25
C GLU A 110 -9.84 -4.53 -8.38
N ASP A 111 -9.19 -5.50 -9.02
CA ASP A 111 -8.27 -6.40 -8.35
C ASP A 111 -6.93 -5.72 -8.11
N VAL A 112 -6.92 -4.80 -7.14
CA VAL A 112 -5.73 -4.01 -6.79
C VAL A 112 -4.56 -4.88 -6.34
N PHE A 113 -4.78 -6.11 -5.89
CA PHE A 113 -3.70 -6.99 -5.46
C PHE A 113 -3.26 -7.97 -6.56
N LEU A 114 -3.85 -7.90 -7.76
CA LEU A 114 -3.54 -8.80 -8.88
C LEU A 114 -3.59 -10.28 -8.48
N LEU A 115 -4.55 -10.65 -7.65
CA LEU A 115 -4.73 -12.01 -7.18
C LEU A 115 -5.33 -12.92 -8.25
N GLY A 116 -6.01 -12.36 -9.26
CA GLY A 116 -6.57 -13.11 -10.38
C GLY A 116 -7.44 -14.28 -9.92
N GLU A 117 -7.14 -15.48 -10.39
CA GLU A 117 -7.90 -16.70 -10.07
C GLU A 117 -7.82 -17.09 -8.58
N HIS A 118 -6.80 -16.63 -7.83
CA HIS A 118 -6.71 -16.86 -6.38
C HIS A 118 -7.87 -16.24 -5.59
N ILE A 119 -8.52 -15.20 -6.16
CA ILE A 119 -9.77 -14.67 -5.61
C ILE A 119 -10.87 -15.71 -5.74
N ASN A 120 -10.96 -16.44 -6.84
CA ASN A 120 -12.04 -17.40 -7.06
C ASN A 120 -12.00 -18.57 -6.07
N ASP A 121 -10.80 -18.99 -5.68
CA ASP A 121 -10.61 -20.05 -4.70
C ASP A 121 -10.97 -19.62 -3.27
N THR A 122 -10.99 -18.31 -3.01
CA THR A 122 -11.16 -17.74 -1.66
C THR A 122 -12.33 -16.77 -1.54
N ARG A 123 -13.12 -16.54 -2.60
CA ARG A 123 -14.13 -15.47 -2.69
C ARG A 123 -15.32 -15.63 -1.75
N TYR A 124 -15.60 -16.83 -1.26
CA TYR A 124 -16.77 -17.14 -0.44
C TYR A 124 -16.34 -17.53 0.98
N GLY A 125 -16.80 -16.78 1.98
CA GLY A 125 -16.56 -17.05 3.40
C GLY A 125 -15.84 -15.90 4.15
N ILE A 126 -15.63 -16.12 5.45
CA ILE A 126 -14.87 -15.20 6.34
C ILE A 126 -13.39 -15.12 5.89
N ASP A 127 -12.93 -16.12 5.14
CA ASP A 127 -11.56 -16.28 4.66
C ASP A 127 -11.29 -15.64 3.28
N SER A 128 -12.09 -14.65 2.89
CA SER A 128 -11.82 -13.87 1.67
C SER A 128 -10.45 -13.21 1.72
N HIS A 129 -9.48 -13.77 0.99
CA HIS A 129 -8.11 -13.28 1.00
C HIS A 129 -7.99 -11.82 0.55
N HIS A 130 -8.80 -11.40 -0.43
CA HIS A 130 -8.85 -9.99 -0.84
C HIS A 130 -9.31 -9.09 0.32
N ASN A 131 -10.37 -9.48 1.05
CA ASN A 131 -10.83 -8.73 2.21
C ASN A 131 -9.81 -8.75 3.36
N THR A 132 -9.17 -9.88 3.59
CA THR A 132 -8.10 -10.04 4.57
C THR A 132 -6.93 -9.11 4.26
N LEU A 133 -6.50 -9.04 2.99
CA LEU A 133 -5.46 -8.11 2.58
C LEU A 133 -5.84 -6.65 2.82
N LEU A 134 -7.04 -6.22 2.39
CA LEU A 134 -7.54 -4.86 2.67
C LEU A 134 -7.53 -4.56 4.16
N THR A 135 -8.05 -5.49 4.98
CA THR A 135 -8.12 -5.34 6.43
C THR A 135 -6.74 -5.22 7.05
N LEU A 136 -5.80 -6.08 6.66
CA LEU A 136 -4.44 -6.08 7.21
C LEU A 136 -3.65 -4.84 6.79
N VAL A 137 -3.80 -4.37 5.54
CA VAL A 137 -3.16 -3.14 5.04
C VAL A 137 -3.74 -1.89 5.71
N VAL A 138 -5.03 -1.86 6.01
CA VAL A 138 -5.69 -0.71 6.67
C VAL A 138 -5.49 -0.72 8.18
N SER A 139 -5.34 -1.89 8.81
CA SER A 139 -5.20 -2.00 10.27
C SER A 139 -4.12 -1.12 10.93
N PRO A 140 -2.93 -0.86 10.34
CA PRO A 140 -1.88 -0.10 11.00
C PRO A 140 -2.19 1.40 11.16
N PHE A 141 -3.24 1.91 10.51
CA PHE A 141 -3.73 3.27 10.73
C PHE A 141 -4.45 3.43 12.08
N PHE A 142 -4.80 2.33 12.73
CA PHE A 142 -5.48 2.31 14.01
C PHE A 142 -4.51 1.82 15.09
N LYS A 143 -4.51 2.51 16.24
CA LYS A 143 -3.79 2.02 17.42
C LYS A 143 -4.47 0.75 17.90
N HIS A 144 -3.67 -0.27 18.18
CA HIS A 144 -4.07 -1.43 18.97
C HIS A 144 -3.74 -1.16 20.44
#